data_AF-A0A7D9K1J9-F1
#
_entry.id   AF-A0A7D9K1J9-F1
#
_cell.length_a   1.000
_cell.length_b   1.000
_cell.length_c   1.000
_cell.angle_alpha   90.00
_cell.angle_beta   90.00
_cell.angle_gamma   90.00
#
_symmetry.space_group_name_H-M   'P 1'
#
loop_
_entity.id
_entity.type
_entity.pdbx_description
1 polymer ?
#
loop_
_entity_poly.entity_id
_entity_poly.type
_entity_poly.pdbx_seq_one_letter_code
_entity_poly.pdbx_strand_id
1 'polypeptide(L)'
;RNVESFLSLHPDGLVFVTGDFNPVSTLFDEKRLKRLSGLTQIINVPTRHNAILDWCLTNAKKVVFDVSQLPPIGSNDHNAILIKPHKDRLENSCNKRVCKRDLR
;
A
#
# COMPACT_ATOMS: atom_id res chain seq x y z
N ARG A 1 3.61 -16.73 6.90
CA ARG A 1 2.55 -17.65 6.43
C ARG A 1 1.20 -16.95 6.18
N ASN A 2 1.05 -15.63 6.35
CA ASN A 2 -0.30 -15.05 6.39
C ASN A 2 -0.84 -14.61 5.02
N VAL A 3 -0.01 -14.00 4.16
CA VAL A 3 -0.46 -13.49 2.85
C VAL A 3 -0.75 -14.64 1.87
N GLU A 4 0.14 -15.62 1.76
CA GLU A 4 -0.05 -16.77 0.86
C GLU A 4 -1.28 -17.61 1.26
N SER A 5 -1.45 -17.90 2.55
CA SER A 5 -2.63 -18.64 3.03
C SER A 5 -3.93 -17.84 2.87
N PHE A 6 -3.90 -16.51 3.03
CA PHE A 6 -5.04 -15.66 2.72
C PHE A 6 -5.41 -15.74 1.24
N LEU A 7 -4.42 -15.61 0.35
CA LEU A 7 -4.65 -15.64 -1.10
C LEU A 7 -5.04 -17.04 -1.60
N SER A 8 -4.64 -18.12 -0.93
CA SER A 8 -5.13 -19.46 -1.27
C SER A 8 -6.62 -19.65 -0.96
N LEU A 9 -7.12 -18.98 0.09
CA LEU A 9 -8.54 -19.02 0.48
C LEU A 9 -9.37 -17.96 -0.26
N HIS A 10 -8.74 -16.85 -0.63
CA HIS A 10 -9.34 -15.73 -1.32
C HIS A 10 -8.46 -15.33 -2.52
N PRO A 11 -8.57 -16.03 -3.67
CA PRO A 11 -7.74 -15.76 -4.85
C PRO A 11 -7.86 -14.31 -5.36
N ASP A 12 -9.03 -13.69 -5.21
CA ASP A 12 -9.30 -12.29 -5.56
C ASP A 12 -9.07 -11.31 -4.39
N GLY A 13 -8.51 -11.81 -3.29
CA GLY A 13 -8.24 -11.03 -2.09
C GLY A 13 -7.26 -9.90 -2.35
N LEU A 14 -7.58 -8.70 -1.87
CA LEU A 14 -6.69 -7.54 -1.96
C LEU A 14 -5.76 -7.48 -0.74
N VAL A 15 -4.48 -7.30 -1.02
CA VAL A 15 -3.43 -7.17 0.01
C VAL A 15 -2.80 -5.79 -0.13
N PHE A 16 -2.66 -5.12 1.01
CA PHE A 16 -1.94 -3.87 1.13
C PHE A 16 -0.91 -4.01 2.26
N VAL A 17 0.34 -3.73 1.96
CA VAL A 17 1.42 -3.64 2.94
C VAL A 17 1.92 -2.20 2.95
N THR A 18 1.63 -1.49 4.03
CA THR A 18 1.90 -0.05 4.17
C THR A 18 2.84 0.21 5.33
N GLY A 19 3.73 1.18 5.20
CA GLY A 19 4.56 1.65 6.31
C GLY A 19 5.70 2.55 5.84
N ASP A 20 6.55 2.95 6.78
CA ASP A 20 7.81 3.63 6.48
C ASP A 20 8.86 2.59 6.11
N PHE A 21 9.24 2.56 4.84
CA PHE A 21 10.26 1.64 4.32
C PHE A 21 11.65 2.28 4.28
N ASN A 22 11.73 3.62 4.28
CA ASN A 22 12.94 4.40 4.11
C ASN A 22 13.95 3.75 3.12
N PRO A 23 13.55 3.60 1.83
CA PRO A 23 14.18 2.66 0.89
C PRO A 23 15.66 2.96 0.61
N VAL A 24 16.07 4.21 0.75
CA VAL A 24 17.47 4.63 0.60
C VAL A 24 18.33 4.01 1.72
N SER A 25 17.85 4.03 2.97
CA SER A 25 18.60 3.49 4.11
C SER A 25 18.47 1.97 4.25
N THR A 26 17.32 1.40 3.90
CA THR A 26 17.03 -0.04 4.03
C THR A 26 17.46 -0.84 2.82
N LEU A 27 17.90 -0.17 1.75
CA LEU A 27 18.25 -0.77 0.45
C LEU A 27 17.08 -1.56 -0.16
N PHE A 28 15.85 -1.17 0.18
CA PHE A 28 14.66 -1.71 -0.48
C PHE A 28 14.56 -1.14 -1.89
N ASP A 29 14.61 -2.06 -2.86
CA ASP A 29 14.40 -1.77 -4.27
C ASP A 29 13.03 -2.30 -4.70
N GLU A 30 12.24 -1.45 -5.34
CA GLU A 30 10.90 -1.79 -5.80
C GLU A 30 10.91 -3.00 -6.75
N LYS A 31 11.85 -3.02 -7.71
CA LYS A 31 11.92 -4.10 -8.72
C LYS A 31 12.24 -5.44 -8.07
N ARG A 32 13.18 -5.46 -7.12
CA ARG A 32 13.55 -6.64 -6.35
C ARG A 32 12.37 -7.12 -5.50
N LEU A 33 11.68 -6.22 -4.79
CA LEU A 33 10.52 -6.57 -3.98
C LEU A 33 9.37 -7.10 -4.82
N LYS A 34 9.11 -6.51 -5.99
CA LYS A 34 8.10 -7.00 -6.94
C LYS A 34 8.44 -8.39 -7.45
N ARG A 35 9.71 -8.66 -7.74
CA ARG A 35 10.17 -10.00 -8.17
C ARG A 35 9.99 -11.05 -7.07
N LEU A 36 10.28 -10.71 -5.82
CA LEU A 36 10.23 -11.65 -4.70
C LEU A 36 8.81 -11.87 -4.16
N SER A 37 7.98 -10.83 -4.11
CA SER A 37 6.65 -10.87 -3.47
C SER A 37 5.48 -10.83 -4.44
N GLY A 38 5.71 -10.44 -5.71
CA GLY A 38 4.65 -10.16 -6.67
C GLY A 38 3.85 -8.87 -6.40
N LEU A 39 4.15 -8.13 -5.33
CA LEU A 39 3.48 -6.89 -4.96
C LEU A 39 4.11 -5.70 -5.70
N THR A 40 3.28 -4.71 -6.06
CA THR A 40 3.70 -3.48 -6.74
C THR A 40 3.54 -2.30 -5.79
N GLN A 41 4.55 -1.42 -5.76
CA GLN A 41 4.48 -0.17 -5.03
C GLN A 41 3.61 0.84 -5.79
N ILE A 42 2.71 1.52 -5.09
CA ILE A 42 1.77 2.49 -5.71
C ILE A 42 1.97 3.93 -5.25
N ILE A 43 2.69 4.21 -4.16
CA ILE A 43 2.93 5.60 -3.75
C ILE A 43 4.02 6.22 -4.63
N ASN A 44 3.66 7.31 -5.29
CA ASN A 44 4.51 8.09 -6.20
C ASN A 44 4.59 9.59 -5.83
N VAL A 45 4.07 9.96 -4.65
CA VAL A 45 4.12 11.33 -4.11
C VAL A 45 5.03 11.39 -2.90
N PRO A 46 5.68 12.54 -2.60
CA PRO A 46 6.50 12.68 -1.41
C PRO A 46 5.73 12.36 -0.13
N THR A 47 6.34 11.62 0.78
CA THR A 47 5.74 11.29 2.08
C THR A 47 6.47 11.99 3.22
N ARG A 48 7.69 12.48 3.01
CA ARG A 48 8.43 13.31 3.97
C ARG A 48 9.28 14.34 3.22
N HIS A 49 9.00 15.63 3.42
CA HIS A 49 9.60 16.71 2.63
C HIS A 49 9.50 16.42 1.12
N ASN A 50 10.63 16.26 0.43
CA ASN A 50 10.72 15.95 -0.99
C ASN A 50 11.01 14.46 -1.27
N ALA A 51 11.02 13.60 -0.25
CA ALA A 51 11.34 12.18 -0.35
C ALA A 51 10.11 11.28 -0.20
N ILE A 52 10.17 10.10 -0.85
CA ILE A 52 9.18 9.02 -0.72
C ILE A 52 9.78 7.95 0.20
N LEU A 53 9.42 7.99 1.48
CA LEU A 53 9.90 7.03 2.48
C LEU A 53 8.85 5.97 2.81
N ASP A 54 7.58 6.38 2.79
CA ASP A 54 6.46 5.50 3.06
C ASP A 54 6.00 4.82 1.77
N TRP A 55 5.91 3.49 1.80
CA TRP A 55 5.45 2.69 0.67
C TRP A 55 4.13 1.99 0.98
N CYS A 56 3.41 1.65 -0.10
CA CYS A 56 2.20 0.85 -0.09
C CYS A 56 2.31 -0.22 -1.19
N LEU A 57 2.70 -1.43 -0.81
CA LEU A 57 2.81 -2.56 -1.73
C LEU A 57 1.47 -3.28 -1.86
N THR A 58 1.02 -3.57 -3.08
CA THR A 58 -0.26 -4.26 -3.33
C THR A 58 -0.22 -5.27 -4.47
N ASN A 59 -1.08 -6.28 -4.40
CA ASN A 59 -1.33 -7.25 -5.49
C ASN A 59 -2.40 -6.76 -6.50
N ALA A 60 -2.93 -5.55 -6.35
CA ALA A 60 -4.00 -4.97 -7.16
C ALA A 60 -3.56 -4.53 -8.57
N LYS A 61 -3.06 -5.46 -9.39
CA LYS A 61 -2.45 -5.18 -10.72
C LYS A 61 -3.37 -4.49 -11.72
N LYS A 62 -4.69 -4.63 -11.58
CA LYS A 62 -5.70 -4.12 -12.53
C LYS A 62 -6.41 -2.85 -12.04
N VAL A 63 -6.12 -2.39 -10.82
CA VAL A 63 -6.75 -1.22 -10.21
C VAL A 63 -5.81 -0.04 -10.36
N VAL A 64 -6.32 1.04 -10.94
CA VAL A 64 -5.62 2.33 -10.96
C VAL A 64 -5.96 3.04 -9.66
N PHE A 65 -4.93 3.52 -8.96
CA PHE A 65 -5.10 4.27 -7.72
C PHE A 65 -4.67 5.72 -7.94
N ASP A 66 -5.53 6.64 -7.53
CA ASP A 66 -5.19 8.04 -7.36
C ASP A 66 -4.51 8.18 -6.00
N VAL A 67 -3.24 8.57 -6.03
CA VAL A 67 -2.44 8.81 -4.83
C VAL A 67 -2.23 10.31 -4.69
N SER A 68 -2.63 10.84 -3.54
CA SER A 68 -2.50 12.26 -3.22
C SER A 68 -1.90 12.44 -1.84
N GLN A 69 -1.04 13.45 -1.72
CA GLN A 69 -0.49 13.89 -0.45
C GLN A 69 -1.53 14.75 0.28
N LEU A 70 -1.68 14.50 1.57
CA LEU A 70 -2.43 15.34 2.51
C LEU A 70 -1.45 15.99 3.50
N PRO A 71 -1.86 17.09 4.15
CA PRO A 71 -1.03 17.71 5.19
C PRO A 71 -0.64 16.71 6.29
N PRO A 72 0.52 16.92 6.94
CA PRO A 72 0.91 16.12 8.10
C PRO A 72 -0.14 16.14 9.20
N ILE A 73 -0.23 15.04 9.94
CA ILE A 73 -1.15 14.94 11.08
C ILE A 73 -0.43 15.46 12.32
N GLY A 74 -0.91 16.59 12.85
CA GLY A 74 -0.33 17.23 14.02
C GLY A 74 1.09 17.73 13.76
N SER A 75 2.04 17.34 14.61
CA SER A 75 3.46 17.72 14.52
C SER A 75 4.35 16.67 13.85
N ASN A 76 3.75 15.68 13.15
CA ASN A 76 4.51 14.69 12.39
C ASN A 76 5.19 15.36 11.18
N ASP A 77 6.41 14.96 10.85
CA ASP A 77 7.13 15.44 9.67
C ASP A 77 6.86 14.60 8.41
N HIS A 78 6.12 13.50 8.55
CA HIS A 78 5.53 12.74 7.46
C HIS A 78 4.14 13.27 7.11
N ASN A 79 3.91 13.38 5.81
CA ASN A 79 2.63 13.73 5.21
C ASN A 79 1.70 12.51 5.23
N ALA A 80 0.41 12.76 5.49
CA ALA A 80 -0.59 11.71 5.33
C ALA A 80 -0.81 11.41 3.84
N ILE A 81 -1.04 10.15 3.49
CA ILE A 81 -1.27 9.73 2.10
C ILE A 81 -2.69 9.23 1.92
N LEU A 82 -3.38 9.76 0.90
CA LEU A 82 -4.71 9.34 0.52
C LEU A 82 -4.64 8.53 -0.78
N ILE A 83 -4.96 7.26 -0.67
CA ILE A 83 -5.02 6.31 -1.78
C ILE A 83 -6.49 6.02 -2.08
N LYS A 84 -6.94 6.37 -3.29
CA LYS A 84 -8.31 6.13 -3.75
C LYS A 84 -8.27 5.24 -4.99
N PRO A 85 -9.05 4.14 -5.04
CA PRO A 85 -9.23 3.44 -6.30
C PRO A 85 -10.05 4.31 -7.26
N HIS A 86 -9.66 4.33 -8.54
CA HIS A 86 -10.46 4.99 -9.58
C HIS A 86 -11.82 4.29 -9.69
N LYS A 87 -12.92 5.05 -9.58
CA LYS A 87 -14.28 4.49 -9.37
C LYS A 87 -14.84 3.75 -10.59
N ASP A 88 -14.32 4.00 -11.78
CA ASP A 88 -14.91 3.53 -13.03
C ASP A 88 -14.88 2.00 -13.25
N ARG A 89 -14.35 1.21 -12.31
CA ARG A 89 -14.24 -0.26 -12.43
C ARG A 89 -14.59 -1.08 -11.19
N LEU A 90 -15.06 -0.46 -10.11
CA LEU A 90 -15.47 -1.22 -8.93
C LEU A 90 -16.95 -1.57 -9.03
N GLU A 91 -17.24 -2.71 -9.67
CA GLU A 91 -18.57 -3.31 -9.63
C GLU A 91 -19.03 -3.50 -8.17
N ASN A 92 -20.33 -3.29 -7.96
CA ASN A 92 -21.01 -3.30 -6.66
C ASN A 92 -20.87 -4.66 -5.95
N SER A 93 -19.74 -4.89 -5.27
CA SER A 93 -19.58 -6.04 -4.39
C SER A 93 -19.64 -5.60 -2.92
N CYS A 94 -20.54 -6.24 -2.18
CA CYS A 94 -20.66 -6.16 -0.72
C CYS A 94 -19.39 -6.74 -0.08
N ASN A 95 -18.37 -5.89 0.11
CA ASN A 95 -17.10 -6.32 0.70
C ASN A 95 -17.21 -6.42 2.23
N LYS A 96 -17.04 -7.64 2.77
CA LYS A 96 -16.81 -7.85 4.21
C LYS A 96 -15.37 -7.42 4.55
N ARG A 97 -15.21 -6.38 5.37
CA ARG A 97 -13.90 -5.89 5.82
C ARG A 97 -13.54 -6.57 7.15
N VAL A 98 -12.43 -7.33 7.18
CA VAL A 98 -11.83 -7.83 8.43
C VAL A 98 -10.56 -7.02 8.70
N CYS A 99 -10.51 -6.33 9.84
CA CYS A 99 -9.33 -5.58 10.29
C CYS A 99 -8.77 -6.26 11.53
N LYS A 100 -7.48 -6.61 11.52
CA LYS A 100 -6.75 -7.08 12.69
C LYS A 100 -5.60 -6.11 12.95
N ARG A 101 -5.58 -5.50 14.13
CA ARG A 101 -4.55 -4.55 14.56
C ARG A 101 -3.77 -5.23 15.69
N ASP A 102 -2.46 -5.30 15.56
CA ASP A 102 -1.59 -5.85 16.60
C ASP A 102 -1.28 -4.73 17.59
N LEU A 103 -1.86 -4.84 18.79
CA LEU A 103 -1.58 -3.95 19.92
C LEU A 103 -0.60 -4.72 20.79
N ARG A 104 0.70 -4.51 20.56
CA ARG A 104 1.72 -4.95 21.51
C ARG A 104 1.46 -4.35 22.89
#